data_AF-A0A9R0WAK1-F1
#
_entry.id   AF-A0A9R0WAK1-F1
#
_cell.length_a   1.000
_cell.length_b   1.000
_cell.length_c   1.000
_cell.angle_alpha   90.00
_cell.angle_beta   90.00
_cell.angle_gamma   90.00
#
_symmetry.space_group_name_H-M   'P 1'
#
loop_
_entity.id
_entity.type
_entity.pdbx_description
1 polymer ?
#
loop_
_entity_poly.entity_id
_entity_poly.type
_entity_poly.pdbx_seq_one_letter_code
_entity_poly.pdbx_strand_id
1 'polypeptide(L)'
;MFIIFLQINLQQGIHNTNEINKKFEHKNRLDKKDLVMLPVLDCDNVNNREGGRHYWVFNINLRDGRFEVLDSNRKLEDVDLMDTASTIVGAVCQLWRKHYPKQSIEHFQIIDIDVPKQISK
;
A
#
# COMPACT_ATOMS: atom_id res chain seq x y z
N MET A 1 3.26 9.04 13.96
CA MET A 1 2.46 8.38 12.90
C MET A 1 2.09 9.43 11.87
N PHE A 2 2.53 9.30 10.62
CA PHE A 2 2.06 10.14 9.51
C PHE A 2 1.24 9.23 8.58
N ILE A 3 -0.04 9.56 8.41
CA ILE A 3 -0.92 8.83 7.51
C ILE A 3 -0.93 9.58 6.19
N ILE A 4 -0.52 8.92 5.11
CA ILE A 4 -0.79 9.41 3.77
C ILE A 4 -2.00 8.64 3.28
N PHE A 5 -3.13 9.33 3.14
CA PHE A 5 -4.24 8.75 2.39
C PHE A 5 -3.83 8.71 0.92
N LEU A 6 -3.40 7.54 0.48
CA LEU A 6 -3.24 7.21 -0.93
C LEU A 6 -4.40 6.29 -1.28
N GLN A 7 -5.51 6.85 -1.76
CA GLN A 7 -6.61 6.02 -2.25
C GLN A 7 -6.18 5.44 -3.60
N ILE A 8 -5.58 4.24 -3.57
CA ILE A 8 -5.22 3.51 -4.78
C ILE A 8 -6.46 2.71 -5.21
N ASN A 9 -7.19 3.20 -6.20
CA ASN A 9 -8.23 2.41 -6.86
C ASN A 9 -7.56 1.59 -7.98
N LEU A 10 -7.20 0.36 -7.65
CA LEU A 10 -6.44 -0.53 -8.55
C LEU A 10 -7.25 -1.03 -9.75
N GLN A 11 -8.58 -0.97 -9.68
CA GLN A 11 -9.45 -1.61 -10.67
C GLN A 11 -9.78 -0.78 -11.91
N GLN A 12 -9.45 0.51 -11.94
CA GLN A 12 -9.73 1.34 -13.13
C GLN A 12 -8.51 1.93 -13.81
N GLY A 13 -7.29 1.71 -13.31
CA GLY A 13 -6.08 2.31 -13.91
C GLY A 13 -6.07 3.84 -13.90
N ILE A 14 -7.10 4.50 -13.36
CA ILE A 14 -7.15 5.96 -13.15
C ILE A 14 -6.50 6.23 -11.80
N HIS A 15 -5.19 5.99 -11.74
CA HIS A 15 -4.37 6.67 -10.76
C HIS A 15 -4.25 8.12 -11.23
N ASN A 16 -4.67 9.09 -10.42
CA ASN A 16 -4.22 10.46 -10.64
C ASN A 16 -2.72 10.49 -10.32
N THR A 17 -1.89 10.09 -11.30
CA THR A 17 -0.44 9.96 -11.17
C THR A 17 0.19 11.24 -10.64
N ASN A 18 -0.40 12.40 -10.93
CA ASN A 18 0.02 13.69 -10.40
C ASN A 18 -0.22 13.82 -8.90
N GLU A 19 -1.38 13.38 -8.39
CA GLU A 19 -1.65 13.38 -6.95
C GLU A 19 -0.72 12.44 -6.20
N ILE A 20 -0.51 11.23 -6.73
CA ILE A 20 0.42 10.27 -6.14
C ILE A 20 1.85 10.84 -6.11
N ASN A 21 2.34 11.36 -7.24
CA ASN A 21 3.66 12.01 -7.29
C ASN A 21 3.78 13.15 -6.26
N LYS A 22 2.74 13.99 -6.12
CA LYS A 22 2.71 15.08 -5.13
C LYS A 22 2.84 14.58 -3.68
N LYS A 23 2.33 13.39 -3.36
CA LYS A 23 2.48 12.79 -2.02
C LYS A 23 3.91 12.32 -1.75
N PHE A 24 4.65 11.90 -2.77
CA PHE A 24 6.05 11.48 -2.64
C PHE A 24 7.05 12.63 -2.74
N GLU A 25 6.62 13.86 -3.07
CA GLU A 25 7.50 15.03 -3.09
C GLU A 25 8.36 15.17 -1.83
N HIS A 26 9.64 15.54 -2.03
CA HIS A 26 10.64 15.60 -0.98
C HIS A 26 10.25 16.51 0.21
N LYS A 27 9.42 17.53 -0.03
CA LYS A 27 8.89 18.42 1.02
C LYS A 27 8.08 17.67 2.09
N ASN A 28 7.48 16.53 1.75
CA ASN A 28 6.70 15.71 2.68
C ASN A 28 7.58 14.85 3.59
N ARG A 29 8.89 14.72 3.27
CA ARG A 29 9.91 14.09 4.11
C ARG A 29 9.51 12.68 4.57
N LEU A 30 9.02 11.87 3.63
CA LEU A 30 8.59 10.50 3.93
C LEU A 30 9.75 9.62 4.42
N ASP A 31 10.96 9.88 3.93
CA ASP A 31 12.23 9.31 4.38
C ASP A 31 12.58 9.58 5.84
N LYS A 32 11.87 10.49 6.50
CA LYS A 32 12.04 10.83 7.93
C LYS A 32 10.92 10.29 8.80
N LYS A 33 10.03 9.47 8.26
CA LYS A 33 8.97 8.79 9.02
C LYS A 33 9.43 7.39 9.37
N ASP A 34 8.97 6.88 10.51
CA ASP A 34 9.12 5.45 10.82
C ASP A 34 8.21 4.60 9.94
N LEU A 35 6.98 5.07 9.73
CA LEU A 35 5.91 4.38 9.03
C LEU A 35 5.25 5.32 8.03
N VAL A 36 5.02 4.82 6.81
CA VAL A 36 4.17 5.44 5.80
C VAL A 36 3.05 4.47 5.48
N MET A 37 1.82 4.82 5.85
CA MET A 37 0.63 3.98 5.66
C MET A 37 -0.09 4.37 4.38
N LEU A 38 -0.53 3.39 3.59
CA LEU A 38 -1.26 3.52 2.34
C LEU A 38 -2.55 2.68 2.44
N PRO A 39 -3.72 3.28 2.70
CA PRO A 39 -4.99 2.57 2.67
C PRO A 39 -5.33 2.12 1.25
N VAL A 40 -5.50 0.83 1.04
CA VAL A 40 -5.83 0.25 -0.26
C VAL A 40 -7.32 -0.08 -0.28
N LEU A 41 -8.00 0.38 -1.33
CA LEU A 41 -9.37 -0.02 -1.61
C LEU A 41 -9.34 -1.07 -2.72
N ASP A 42 -9.60 -2.30 -2.34
CA ASP A 42 -9.77 -3.42 -3.26
C ASP A 42 -11.25 -3.56 -3.65
N CYS A 43 -11.50 -3.96 -4.89
CA CYS A 43 -12.86 -4.13 -5.41
C CYS A 43 -13.04 -5.56 -5.96
N ASP A 44 -13.41 -6.52 -5.14
CA ASP A 44 -13.49 -7.95 -5.47
C ASP A 44 -14.43 -8.30 -6.65
N ASN A 45 -15.26 -7.37 -7.15
CA ASN A 45 -16.05 -7.61 -8.36
C ASN A 45 -16.57 -6.32 -9.02
N VAL A 46 -16.15 -6.03 -10.25
CA VAL A 46 -16.63 -4.89 -11.06
C VAL A 46 -18.14 -4.98 -11.33
N ASN A 47 -18.71 -6.19 -11.29
CA ASN A 47 -20.10 -6.46 -11.63
C ASN A 47 -21.05 -6.49 -10.42
N ASN A 48 -20.54 -6.48 -9.18
CA ASN A 48 -21.38 -6.61 -7.99
C ASN A 48 -21.39 -5.28 -7.20
N ARG A 49 -22.42 -4.45 -7.48
CA ARG A 49 -22.48 -3.04 -7.06
C ARG A 49 -22.61 -2.80 -5.55
N GLU A 50 -22.87 -3.83 -4.74
CA GLU A 50 -23.17 -3.66 -3.31
C GLU A 50 -22.25 -4.41 -2.33
N GLY A 51 -21.40 -5.35 -2.77
CA GLY A 51 -20.71 -6.26 -1.83
C GLY A 51 -19.18 -6.36 -1.92
N GLY A 52 -18.54 -5.80 -2.95
CA GLY A 52 -17.16 -6.17 -3.28
C GLY A 52 -16.07 -5.21 -2.82
N ARG A 53 -16.31 -4.25 -1.92
CA ARG A 53 -15.28 -3.26 -1.54
C ARG A 53 -14.62 -3.63 -0.23
N HIS A 54 -13.34 -3.93 -0.29
CA HIS A 54 -12.54 -4.34 0.85
C HIS A 54 -11.40 -3.35 1.08
N TYR A 55 -11.22 -2.93 2.33
CA TYR A 55 -10.09 -2.09 2.71
C TYR A 55 -9.04 -2.91 3.43
N TRP A 56 -7.80 -2.73 3.02
CA TRP A 56 -6.63 -3.21 3.73
C TRP A 56 -5.56 -2.11 3.74
N VAL A 57 -4.53 -2.26 4.57
CA VAL A 57 -3.48 -1.24 4.69
C VAL A 57 -2.14 -1.81 4.24
N PHE A 58 -1.49 -1.10 3.35
CA PHE A 58 -0.11 -1.33 2.97
C PHE A 58 0.80 -0.34 3.68
N ASN A 59 1.80 -0.82 4.40
CA ASN A 59 2.70 -0.02 5.21
C ASN A 59 4.13 -0.12 4.69
N ILE A 60 4.80 1.02 4.55
CA ILE A 60 6.25 1.09 4.40
C ILE A 60 6.83 1.32 5.79
N ASN A 61 7.39 0.26 6.39
CA ASN A 61 8.04 0.33 7.68
C ASN A 61 9.54 0.59 7.49
N LEU A 62 9.90 1.87 7.51
CA LEU A 62 11.27 2.34 7.35
C LEU A 62 12.13 2.07 8.58
N ARG A 63 11.52 1.92 9.76
CA ARG A 63 12.22 1.58 10.99
C ARG A 63 12.75 0.15 10.95
N ASP A 64 11.91 -0.80 10.55
CA ASP A 64 12.24 -2.23 10.56
C ASP A 64 12.68 -2.77 9.19
N GLY A 65 12.64 -1.94 8.15
CA GLY A 65 13.16 -2.30 6.83
C GLY A 65 12.26 -3.26 6.04
N ARG A 66 10.94 -3.08 6.08
CA ARG A 66 9.97 -4.02 5.48
C ARG A 66 8.71 -3.35 4.96
N PHE A 67 8.05 -4.03 4.04
CA PHE A 67 6.68 -3.74 3.63
C PHE A 67 5.72 -4.62 4.42
N GLU A 68 4.65 -4.02 4.92
CA GLU A 68 3.70 -4.69 5.81
C GLU A 68 2.31 -4.65 5.19
N VAL A 69 1.69 -5.82 5.08
CA VAL A 69 0.29 -5.97 4.65
C VAL A 69 -0.56 -6.24 5.88
N LEU A 70 -1.54 -5.38 6.12
CA LEU A 70 -2.50 -5.48 7.20
C LEU A 70 -3.88 -5.70 6.58
N ASP A 71 -4.24 -6.97 6.41
CA ASP A 71 -5.53 -7.40 5.88
C ASP A 71 -6.32 -8.20 6.94
N SER A 72 -7.48 -7.67 7.33
CA SER A 72 -8.36 -8.28 8.32
C SER A 72 -9.20 -9.43 7.78
N ASN A 73 -9.21 -9.63 6.45
CA ASN A 73 -9.93 -10.69 5.76
C ASN A 73 -8.94 -11.77 5.29
N ARG A 74 -7.91 -11.38 4.54
CA ARG A 74 -6.99 -12.30 3.85
C ARG A 74 -5.59 -12.36 4.47
N LYS A 75 -4.71 -13.15 3.87
CA LYS A 75 -3.27 -13.30 4.16
C LYS A 75 -2.52 -13.37 2.83
N LEU A 76 -1.20 -13.19 2.82
CA LEU A 76 -0.39 -13.19 1.59
C LEU A 76 -0.35 -14.54 0.85
N GLU A 77 -0.87 -15.63 1.43
CA GLU A 77 -1.14 -16.85 0.67
C GLU A 77 -2.27 -16.67 -0.38
N ASP A 78 -3.09 -15.62 -0.22
CA ASP A 78 -4.04 -15.18 -1.24
C ASP A 78 -3.28 -14.53 -2.41
N VAL A 79 -3.39 -15.14 -3.59
CA VAL A 79 -2.63 -14.74 -4.79
C VAL A 79 -3.01 -13.33 -5.24
N ASP A 80 -4.29 -12.96 -5.17
CA ASP A 80 -4.75 -11.64 -5.63
C ASP A 80 -4.22 -10.54 -4.70
N LEU A 81 -4.18 -10.80 -3.39
CA LEU A 81 -3.56 -9.88 -2.41
C LEU A 81 -2.05 -9.76 -2.64
N MET A 82 -1.35 -10.88 -2.87
CA MET A 82 0.10 -10.87 -3.14
C MET A 82 0.45 -10.11 -4.42
N ASP A 83 -0.29 -10.35 -5.51
CA ASP A 83 -0.08 -9.66 -6.80
C ASP A 83 -0.34 -8.16 -6.66
N THR A 84 -1.38 -7.80 -5.93
CA THR A 84 -1.69 -6.40 -5.63
C THR A 84 -0.61 -5.74 -4.78
N ALA A 85 -0.18 -6.38 -3.70
CA ALA A 85 0.89 -5.87 -2.83
C ALA A 85 2.20 -5.71 -3.61
N SER A 86 2.55 -6.68 -4.46
CA SER A 86 3.73 -6.65 -5.32
C SER A 86 3.68 -5.50 -6.33
N THR A 87 2.50 -5.24 -6.91
CA THR A 87 2.27 -4.09 -7.80
C THR A 87 2.48 -2.77 -7.06
N ILE A 88 1.95 -2.65 -5.84
CA ILE A 88 2.17 -1.47 -4.99
C ILE A 88 3.65 -1.29 -4.66
N VAL A 89 4.37 -2.36 -4.31
CA VAL A 89 5.83 -2.31 -4.09
C VAL A 89 6.55 -1.76 -5.31
N GLY A 90 6.23 -2.26 -6.51
CA GLY A 90 6.83 -1.78 -7.76
C GLY A 90 6.64 -0.27 -7.94
N ALA A 91 5.41 0.22 -7.78
CA ALA A 91 5.09 1.64 -7.90
C ALA A 91 5.76 2.50 -6.82
N VAL A 92 5.72 2.04 -5.56
CA VAL A 92 6.35 2.71 -4.41
C VAL A 92 7.85 2.81 -4.62
N CYS A 93 8.54 1.73 -5.00
CA CYS A 93 9.99 1.73 -5.26
C CYS A 93 10.36 2.70 -6.39
N GLN A 94 9.59 2.73 -7.49
CA GLN A 94 9.81 3.68 -8.58
C GLN A 94 9.70 5.14 -8.11
N LEU A 95 8.66 5.47 -7.34
CA LEU A 95 8.46 6.81 -6.78
C LEU A 95 9.53 7.15 -5.73
N TRP A 96 9.91 6.18 -4.91
CA TRP A 96 10.93 6.35 -3.87
C TRP A 96 12.28 6.68 -4.47
N ARG A 97 12.71 5.93 -5.49
CA ARG A 97 13.97 6.18 -6.21
C ARG A 97 14.02 7.59 -6.81
N LYS A 98 12.89 8.10 -7.30
CA LYS A 98 12.78 9.45 -7.86
C LYS A 98 12.91 10.55 -6.79
N HIS A 99 12.27 10.37 -5.63
CA HIS A 99 12.12 11.45 -4.64
C HIS A 99 13.06 11.35 -3.42
N TYR A 100 13.61 10.16 -3.16
CA TYR A 100 14.46 9.82 -2.02
C TYR A 100 15.66 8.96 -2.43
N PRO A 101 16.48 9.37 -3.43
CA PRO A 101 17.52 8.53 -4.03
C PRO A 101 18.65 8.09 -3.07
N LYS A 102 18.75 8.72 -1.89
CA LYS A 102 19.78 8.40 -0.87
C LYS A 102 19.40 7.24 0.05
N GLN A 103 18.15 6.81 0.05
CA GLN A 103 17.65 5.73 0.90
C GLN A 103 16.87 4.75 0.04
N SER A 104 17.49 3.61 -0.29
CA SER A 104 16.82 2.54 -1.02
C SER A 104 15.88 1.77 -0.09
N ILE A 105 14.74 1.36 -0.64
CA ILE A 105 13.77 0.46 -0.01
C ILE A 105 13.51 -0.79 -0.87
N GLU A 106 14.26 -0.97 -1.97
CA GLU A 106 14.05 -2.07 -2.93
C GLU A 106 14.36 -3.46 -2.35
N HIS A 107 15.12 -3.51 -1.26
CA HIS A 107 15.51 -4.74 -0.56
C HIS A 107 14.52 -5.15 0.54
N PHE A 108 13.48 -4.35 0.79
CA PHE A 108 12.49 -4.65 1.82
C PHE A 108 11.64 -5.85 1.40
N GLN A 109 11.36 -6.74 2.34
CA GLN A 109 10.47 -7.88 2.14
C GLN A 109 9.03 -7.49 2.39
N ILE A 110 8.09 -8.11 1.68
CA ILE A 110 6.66 -8.02 1.97
C ILE A 110 6.34 -9.06 3.05
N ILE A 111 5.72 -8.63 4.14
CA ILE A 111 5.28 -9.51 5.22
C ILE A 111 3.82 -9.28 5.57
N ASP A 112 3.15 -10.33 6.01
CA ASP A 112 1.86 -10.22 6.70
C ASP A 112 2.06 -9.73 8.13
N ILE A 113 1.21 -8.80 8.54
CA ILE A 113 1.05 -8.47 9.95
C ILE A 113 -0.27 -9.06 10.43
N ASP A 114 -0.19 -9.85 11.50
CA ASP A 114 -1.38 -10.35 12.20
C ASP A 114 -2.18 -9.18 12.77
N VAL A 115 -3.42 -9.05 12.30
CA VAL A 115 -4.41 -8.08 12.77
C VAL A 115 -5.69 -8.81 13.17
N PRO A 116 -6.53 -8.22 14.05
CA PRO A 116 -7.83 -8.80 14.38
C PRO A 116 -8.64 -9.09 13.11
N LYS A 117 -9.11 -10.33 12.99
CA LYS A 117 -9.89 -10.76 11.82
C LYS A 117 -11.29 -10.18 11.88
N GLN A 118 -11.75 -9.68 10.74
CA GLN A 118 -13.10 -9.17 10.61
C GLN A 118 -14.05 -10.35 10.70
N ILE A 119 -14.88 -10.35 11.75
CA ILE A 119 -15.96 -11.32 11.89
C ILE A 119 -17.11 -10.79 11.04
N SER A 120 -17.44 -11.50 9.95
CA SER A 120 -18.68 -11.25 9.22
C SER A 120 -19.86 -11.45 10.17
N LYS A 121 -20.78 -10.47 10.21
CA LYS A 121 -22.08 -10.63 10.87
C LYS A 121 -23.03 -11.42 10.00
#